data_AF-A0A7V7FM48-F1
#
_entry.id   AF-A0A7V7FM48-F1
#
_cell.length_a   1.000
_cell.length_b   1.000
_cell.length_c   1.000
_cell.angle_alpha   90.00
_cell.angle_beta   90.00
_cell.angle_gamma   90.00
#
_symmetry.space_group_name_H-M   'P 1'
#
loop_
_entity.id
_entity.type
_entity.pdbx_description
1 polymer ?
#
loop_
_entity_poly.entity_id
_entity_poly.type
_entity_poly.pdbx_seq_one_letter_code
_entity_poly.pdbx_strand_id
1 'polypeptide(L)' 'MREQQRRLSDKIISAHELACQLGKLEVADILLQALEVDLSAIGGGQKEHRQTTELLEQVFERHQKVMKEI' A
#
# COMPACT_ATOMS: atom_id res chain seq x y z
N MET A 1 -16.02 17.03 9.94
CA MET A 1 -16.11 15.61 9.56
C MET A 1 -14.85 15.25 8.80
N ARG A 2 -14.03 14.31 9.28
CA ARG A 2 -12.80 13.86 8.60
C ARG A 2 -13.15 12.71 7.67
N GLU A 3 -13.82 13.05 6.59
CA GLU A 3 -14.15 12.10 5.54
C GLU A 3 -13.00 12.08 4.53
N GLN A 4 -12.61 10.88 4.11
CA GLN A 4 -12.17 10.62 2.73
C GLN A 4 -10.70 10.66 2.32
N GLN A 5 -9.72 10.85 3.21
CA GLN A 5 -8.32 10.54 2.83
C GLN A 5 -8.00 9.03 2.86
N ARG A 6 -8.83 8.23 3.54
CA ARG A 6 -8.72 6.76 3.62
C ARG A 6 -9.17 5.99 2.37
N ARG A 7 -9.58 6.63 1.26
CA ARG A 7 -10.32 5.91 0.20
C ARG A 7 -9.48 5.31 -0.91
N LEU A 8 -8.29 5.83 -1.21
CA LEU A 8 -7.47 5.32 -2.31
C LEU A 8 -6.46 4.30 -1.82
N SER A 9 -5.70 4.62 -0.77
CA SER A 9 -4.72 3.72 -0.16
C SER A 9 -5.34 2.38 0.28
N ASP A 10 -6.52 2.40 0.93
CA ASP A 10 -7.24 1.20 1.38
C ASP A 10 -7.68 0.28 0.22
N LYS A 11 -8.07 0.89 -0.92
CA LYS A 11 -8.38 0.16 -2.15
C LYS A 11 -7.13 -0.45 -2.78
N ILE A 12 -6.02 0.28 -2.76
CA ILE A 12 -4.73 -0.19 -3.28
C ILE A 12 -4.24 -1.38 -2.44
N ILE A 13 -4.39 -1.31 -1.12
CA ILE A 13 -4.02 -2.40 -0.20
C ILE A 13 -4.89 -3.64 -0.47
N SER A 14 -6.20 -3.47 -0.54
CA SER A 14 -7.12 -4.58 -0.83
C SER A 14 -6.83 -5.22 -2.20
N ALA A 15 -6.53 -4.40 -3.21
CA ALA A 15 -6.16 -4.89 -4.54
C ALA A 15 -4.79 -5.60 -4.53
N HIS A 16 -3.84 -5.10 -3.75
CA HIS A 16 -2.52 -5.71 -3.59
C HIS A 16 -2.63 -7.09 -2.95
N GLU A 17 -3.42 -7.21 -1.88
CA GLU A 17 -3.70 -8.49 -1.24
C GLU A 17 -4.27 -9.51 -2.21
N LEU A 18 -5.26 -9.09 -3.02
CA LEU A 18 -5.86 -9.95 -4.02
C LEU A 18 -4.85 -10.34 -5.12
N ALA A 19 -4.02 -9.41 -5.58
CA ALA A 19 -2.99 -9.69 -6.58
C ALA A 19 -1.96 -10.70 -6.04
N CYS A 20 -1.55 -10.55 -4.78
CA CYS A 20 -0.69 -11.51 -4.08
C CYS A 20 -1.35 -12.90 -3.98
N GLN A 21 -2.62 -12.98 -3.57
CA GLN A 21 -3.36 -14.25 -3.50
C GLN A 21 -3.50 -14.95 -4.86
N LEU A 22 -3.64 -14.16 -5.93
CA LEU A 22 -3.76 -14.67 -7.30
C LEU A 22 -2.39 -14.96 -7.96
N GLY A 23 -1.27 -14.74 -7.25
CA GLY A 23 0.08 -14.89 -7.80
C GLY A 23 0.41 -13.87 -8.91
N LYS A 24 -0.34 -12.78 -9.02
CA LYS A 24 -0.16 -11.71 -10.01
C LYS A 24 0.87 -10.70 -9.51
N LEU A 25 2.12 -11.14 -9.40
CA LEU A 25 3.21 -10.34 -8.83
C LEU A 25 3.44 -9.01 -9.55
N GLU A 26 3.37 -8.98 -10.89
CA GLU A 26 3.50 -7.73 -11.67
C GLU A 26 2.43 -6.70 -11.30
N VAL A 27 1.21 -7.16 -11.01
CA VAL A 27 0.11 -6.29 -10.59
C VAL A 27 0.31 -5.84 -9.14
N ALA A 28 0.76 -6.74 -8.27
CA ALA A 28 1.07 -6.42 -6.89
C ALA A 28 2.20 -5.37 -6.78
N ASP A 29 3.20 -5.44 -7.67
CA ASP A 29 4.31 -4.48 -7.73
C ASP A 29 3.84 -3.08 -8.14
N ILE A 30 3.02 -2.99 -9.20
CA ILE A 30 2.42 -1.72 -9.65
C ILE A 30 1.53 -1.10 -8.55
N LEU A 31 0.76 -1.92 -7.84
CA LEU A 31 -0.09 -1.46 -6.75
C LEU A 31 0.72 -0.96 -5.54
N LEU A 32 1.84 -1.62 -5.23
CA LEU A 32 2.75 -1.16 -4.20
C LEU A 32 3.35 0.21 -4.53
N GLN A 33 3.84 0.40 -5.75
CA GLN A 33 4.36 1.70 -6.21
C GLN A 33 3.27 2.79 -6.20
N ALA A 34 2.03 2.46 -6.59
CA ALA A 34 0.91 3.39 -6.53
C ALA A 34 0.60 3.81 -5.08
N LEU A 35 0.71 2.88 -4.12
CA LEU A 35 0.56 3.16 -2.70
C LEU A 35 1.63 4.12 -2.20
N GLU A 36 2.89 3.91 -2.59
CA GLU A 36 4.01 4.80 -2.23
C GLU A 36 3.79 6.23 -2.72
N VAL A 37 3.31 6.41 -3.95
CA VAL A 37 3.02 7.72 -4.53
C VAL A 37 1.84 8.39 -3.84
N ASP A 38 0.74 7.66 -3.59
CA ASP A 38 -0.45 8.17 -2.92
C ASP A 38 -0.11 8.67 -1.50
N LEU A 39 0.66 7.88 -0.76
CA LEU A 39 1.11 8.19 0.60
C LEU A 39 2.14 9.33 0.64
N SER A 40 3.01 9.43 -0.37
CA SER A 40 3.99 10.53 -0.48
C SER A 40 3.34 11.87 -0.85
N ALA A 41 2.23 11.86 -1.60
CA ALA A 41 1.49 13.06 -1.97
C ALA A 41 0.81 13.76 -0.76
N ILE A 42 0.64 13.04 0.36
CA ILE A 42 0.00 13.53 1.59
C ILE A 42 1.01 14.24 2.53
N GLY A 43 2.28 14.39 2.11
CA GLY A 43 3.41 14.85 2.95
C GLY A 43 3.46 16.32 3.39
N GLY A 44 2.32 16.96 3.65
CA GLY A 44 2.22 18.35 4.13
C GLY A 44 2.17 18.55 5.66
N GLY A 45 2.15 17.48 6.46
CA GLY A 45 1.96 17.59 7.92
C GLY A 45 2.59 16.45 8.72
N GLN A 46 3.56 16.79 9.56
CA GLN A 46 4.43 15.86 10.33
C GLN A 46 3.72 14.78 11.19
N LYS A 47 2.40 14.88 11.42
CA LYS A 47 1.64 13.90 12.24
C LYS A 47 1.06 12.73 11.45
N GLU A 48 0.73 12.89 10.17
CA GLU A 48 0.16 11.79 9.37
C GLU A 48 1.23 10.83 8.83
N HIS A 49 2.48 11.26 8.78
CA HIS A 49 3.60 10.43 8.32
C HIS A 49 3.73 9.10 9.07
N ARG A 50 3.55 9.04 10.41
CA ARG A 50 3.76 7.79 11.16
C ARG A 50 2.77 6.68 10.79
N GLN A 51 1.49 7.00 10.65
CA GLN A 51 0.47 5.99 10.34
C GLN A 51 0.59 5.51 8.89
N THR A 52 0.93 6.44 8.00
CA THR A 52 1.19 6.20 6.59
C THR A 52 2.41 5.30 6.37
N THR A 53 3.51 5.55 7.08
CA THR A 53 4.72 4.72 6.98
C THR A 53 4.48 3.30 7.47
N GLU A 54 3.80 3.12 8.61
CA GLU A 54 3.51 1.79 9.17
C GLU A 54 2.61 0.95 8.23
N LEU A 55 1.69 1.59 7.51
CA LEU A 55 0.82 0.92 6.54
C LEU A 55 1.61 0.46 5.30
N LEU A 56 2.53 1.31 4.81
CA LEU A 56 3.40 0.99 3.69
C LEU A 56 4.33 -0.19 4.03
N GLU A 57 4.93 -0.17 5.22
CA GLU A 57 5.80 -1.25 5.70
C GLU A 57 5.08 -2.61 5.74
N GLN A 58 3.82 -2.64 6.20
CA GLN A 58 3.02 -3.88 6.23
C GLN A 58 2.76 -4.46 4.83
N VAL A 59 2.41 -3.59 3.87
CA VAL A 59 2.14 -4.02 2.49
C VAL A 59 3.42 -4.49 1.81
N PHE A 60 4.53 -3.80 2.07
CA PHE A 60 5.85 -4.16 1.57
C PHE A 60 6.35 -5.51 2.13
N GLU A 61 6.19 -5.73 3.44
CA GLU A 61 6.55 -7.01 4.07
C GLU A 61 5.75 -8.18 3.46
N ARG A 62 4.44 -7.98 3.26
CA ARG A 62 3.59 -8.97 2.61
C ARG A 62 4.04 -9.26 1.18
N HIS A 63 4.33 -8.21 0.42
CA HIS A 63 4.83 -8.34 -0.95
C HIS A 63 6.12 -9.17 -1.01
N GLN A 64 7.08 -8.88 -0.12
CA GLN A 64 8.33 -9.64 -0.03
C GLN A 64 8.12 -11.12 0.33
N LYS A 65 7.18 -11.43 1.23
CA LYS A 65 6.86 -12.83 1.58
C LYS A 65 6.36 -13.60 0.37
N VAL A 66 5.41 -13.01 -0.36
CA VAL A 66 4.83 -13.64 -1.55
C VAL A 66 5.86 -13.81 -2.66
N MET A 67 6.75 -12.83 -2.86
CA MET A 67 7.88 -12.95 -3.79
C MET A 67 8.89 -14.05 -3.40
N LYS A 68 9.02 -14.38 -2.12
CA LYS A 68 9.94 -15.44 -1.63
C LYS A 68 9.32 -16.84 -1.67
N GLU A 69 7.99 -16.93 -1.69
CA GLU A 69 7.26 -18.21 -1.68
C GLU A 69 6.93 -18.74 -3.09
N ILE A 70 7.10 -17.92 -4.13
CA ILE A 70 6.96 -18.30 -5.56
C ILE A 70 8.33 -18.65 -6.13
#